data_AF-A0A6C0C8B8-F1
#
_entry.id   AF-A0A6C0C8B8-F1
#
_cell.length_a   1.000
_cell.length_b   1.000
_cell.length_c   1.000
_cell.angle_alpha   90.00
_cell.angle_beta   90.00
_cell.angle_gamma   90.00
#
_symmetry.space_group_name_H-M   'P 1'
#
loop_
_entity.id
_entity.type
_entity.pdbx_description
1 polymer ?
#
loop_
_entity_poly.entity_id
_entity_poly.type
_entity_poly.pdbx_seq_one_letter_code
_entity_poly.pdbx_strand_id
1 'polypeptide(L)'
;MDQILFGDIFINIELYLSPKDLYELSCERFNNIISDKCIKNKVIKEINMRLRHNLEDNYDEFIKIMLKMNASIVGSFITQCLLDETWDGS
;
A
#
# COMPACT_ATOMS: atom_id res chain seq x y z
N MET A 1 -8.24 -35.10 10.26
CA MET A 1 -8.37 -34.02 11.26
C MET A 1 -7.36 -32.98 10.84
N ASP A 2 -7.80 -31.94 10.15
CA ASP A 2 -6.88 -30.92 9.66
C ASP A 2 -6.42 -30.10 10.86
N GLN A 3 -5.13 -30.22 11.21
CA GLN A 3 -4.52 -29.39 12.24
C GLN A 3 -4.32 -28.00 11.65
N ILE A 4 -5.17 -27.06 12.07
CA ILE A 4 -4.91 -25.64 11.86
C ILE A 4 -3.75 -25.28 12.80
N LEU A 5 -2.55 -25.18 12.22
CA LEU A 5 -1.40 -24.61 12.90
C LEU A 5 -1.65 -23.12 13.07
N PHE A 6 -1.98 -22.71 14.30
CA PHE A 6 -2.02 -21.31 14.72
C PHE A 6 -0.57 -20.78 14.84
N GLY A 7 0.13 -20.69 13.72
CA GLY A 7 1.22 -19.72 13.56
C GLY A 7 0.62 -18.31 13.53
N ASP A 8 1.47 -17.29 13.59
CA ASP A 8 1.06 -15.88 13.65
C ASP A 8 0.09 -15.54 12.51
N ILE A 9 -1.22 -15.60 12.78
CA ILE A 9 -2.31 -15.46 11.79
C ILE A 9 -2.15 -14.14 11.04
N PHE A 10 -1.56 -13.15 11.72
CA PHE A 10 -1.26 -11.84 11.19
C PHE A 10 -0.52 -11.90 9.84
N ILE A 11 0.50 -12.76 9.71
CA ILE A 11 1.31 -12.87 8.48
C ILE A 11 0.43 -13.25 7.27
N ASN A 12 -0.57 -14.11 7.49
CA ASN A 12 -1.45 -14.57 6.42
C ASN A 12 -2.50 -13.52 6.05
N ILE A 13 -3.02 -12.77 7.03
CA ILE A 13 -4.05 -11.75 6.78
C ILE A 13 -3.46 -10.43 6.27
N GLU A 14 -2.23 -10.07 6.66
CA GLU A 14 -1.53 -8.84 6.28
C GLU A 14 -1.51 -8.62 4.75
N LEU A 15 -1.40 -9.72 3.99
CA LEU A 15 -1.41 -9.68 2.53
C LEU A 15 -2.71 -9.12 1.95
N TYR A 16 -3.84 -9.31 2.64
CA TYR A 16 -5.18 -8.91 2.22
C TYR A 16 -5.62 -7.56 2.80
N LEU A 17 -4.95 -7.06 3.84
CA LEU A 17 -5.28 -5.78 4.47
C LEU A 17 -4.83 -4.60 3.60
N SER A 18 -5.67 -3.58 3.46
CA SER A 18 -5.30 -2.31 2.85
C SER A 18 -4.33 -1.52 3.73
N PRO A 19 -3.63 -0.49 3.20
CA PRO A 19 -2.85 0.43 4.02
C PRO A 19 -3.65 1.03 5.19
N LYS A 20 -4.94 1.34 4.95
CA LYS A 20 -5.87 1.87 5.96
C LYS A 20 -6.12 0.86 7.06
N ASP A 21 -6.44 -0.39 6.71
CA ASP A 21 -6.71 -1.44 7.71
C ASP A 21 -5.48 -1.70 8.59
N LEU A 22 -4.28 -1.71 7.99
CA LEU A 22 -3.02 -1.86 8.73
C LEU A 22 -2.80 -0.69 9.69
N TYR A 23 -3.09 0.53 9.27
CA TYR A 23 -3.00 1.70 10.13
C TYR A 23 -3.98 1.63 11.30
N GLU A 24 -5.25 1.29 11.05
CA GLU A 24 -6.27 1.15 12.10
C GLU A 24 -5.86 0.08 13.12
N LEU A 25 -5.43 -1.10 12.67
CA LEU A 25 -4.95 -2.16 13.56
C LEU A 25 -3.69 -1.76 14.34
N SER A 26 -2.82 -0.95 13.73
CA SER A 26 -1.65 -0.40 14.41
C SER A 26 -2.00 0.60 15.51
N CYS A 27 -3.20 1.18 15.51
CA CYS A 27 -3.66 2.07 16.57
C CYS A 27 -4.37 1.30 17.70
N GLU A 28 -5.01 0.17 17.40
CA GLU A 28 -5.92 -0.49 18.35
C GLU A 28 -5.29 -1.51 19.29
N ARG A 29 -4.10 -2.08 18.98
CA ARG A 29 -3.29 -2.95 19.89
C ARG A 29 -2.09 -3.63 19.22
N PHE A 30 -1.97 -3.59 17.91
CA PHE A 30 -0.96 -4.36 17.17
C PHE A 30 0.32 -3.57 16.87
N ASN A 31 0.57 -2.46 17.58
CA ASN A 31 1.70 -1.55 17.36
C ASN A 31 3.08 -2.26 17.44
N ASN A 32 3.16 -3.36 18.18
CA ASN A 32 4.37 -4.17 18.33
C ASN A 32 4.58 -5.18 17.17
N ILE A 33 3.54 -5.42 16.37
CA ILE A 33 3.51 -6.38 15.25
C ILE A 33 3.52 -5.62 13.93
N ILE A 34 2.69 -4.57 13.82
CA ILE A 34 2.56 -3.72 12.64
C ILE A 34 3.53 -2.55 12.79
N SER A 35 4.67 -2.68 12.13
CA SER A 35 5.63 -1.58 12.05
C SER A 35 5.20 -0.54 11.02
N ASP A 36 5.60 0.73 11.24
CA ASP A 36 5.48 1.79 10.21
C ASP A 36 6.09 1.38 8.86
N LYS A 37 7.11 0.50 8.89
CA LYS A 37 7.74 -0.04 7.69
C LYS A 37 6.79 -0.95 6.90
N CYS A 38 5.99 -1.78 7.59
CA CYS A 38 4.95 -2.60 6.98
C CYS A 38 3.94 -1.71 6.25
N ILE A 39 3.40 -0.70 6.92
CA ILE A 39 2.45 0.26 6.34
C ILE A 39 3.07 0.96 5.13
N LYS A 40 4.30 1.49 5.25
CA LYS A 40 5.01 2.15 4.14
C LYS A 40 5.18 1.24 2.93
N ASN A 41 5.58 -0.02 3.13
CA ASN A 41 5.72 -0.98 2.03
C ASN A 41 4.38 -1.25 1.35
N LYS A 42 3.29 -1.36 2.13
CA LYS A 42 1.95 -1.55 1.58
C LYS A 42 1.50 -0.35 0.75
N VAL A 43 1.75 0.87 1.21
CA VAL A 43 1.45 2.11 0.47
C VAL A 43 2.26 2.19 -0.83
N ILE A 44 3.54 1.82 -0.82
CA ILE A 44 4.36 1.80 -2.04
C ILE A 44 3.81 0.78 -3.05
N LYS A 45 3.35 -0.38 -2.58
CA LYS A 45 2.71 -1.39 -3.44
C LYS A 45 1.42 -0.84 -4.05
N GLU A 46 0.60 -0.16 -3.26
CA GLU A 46 -0.64 0.48 -3.70
C GLU A 46 -0.39 1.57 -4.75
N ILE A 47 0.59 2.46 -4.50
CA ILE A 47 1.05 3.48 -5.44
C ILE A 47 1.43 2.85 -6.79
N ASN A 48 2.26 1.81 -6.76
CA ASN A 48 2.71 1.14 -8.00
C ASN A 48 1.55 0.46 -8.74
N MET A 49 0.65 -0.18 -8.01
CA MET A 49 -0.53 -0.82 -8.60
C MET A 49 -1.43 0.20 -9.29
N ARG A 50 -1.76 1.30 -8.61
CA ARG A 50 -2.62 2.36 -9.15
C ARG A 50 -1.96 3.10 -10.31
N LEU A 51 -0.67 3.40 -10.23
CA LEU A 51 0.06 3.99 -11.36
C LEU A 51 0.06 3.06 -12.57
N ARG A 52 0.30 1.76 -12.38
CA ARG A 52 0.26 0.79 -13.47
C ARG A 52 -1.12 0.67 -14.08
N HIS A 53 -2.17 0.71 -13.25
CA HIS A 53 -3.55 0.70 -13.73
C HIS A 53 -3.91 1.98 -14.51
N ASN A 54 -3.57 3.15 -13.98
CA ASN A 54 -3.96 4.43 -14.57
C ASN A 54 -3.15 4.82 -15.81
N LEU A 55 -1.88 4.40 -15.88
CA LEU A 55 -0.97 4.73 -16.99
C LEU A 55 -0.91 3.63 -18.05
N GLU A 56 -1.34 2.41 -17.69
CA GLU A 56 -1.33 1.23 -18.56
C GLU A 56 0.04 1.06 -19.24
N ASP A 57 0.08 1.07 -20.57
CA ASP A 57 1.29 0.93 -21.38
C ASP A 57 2.32 2.04 -21.16
N ASN A 58 1.91 3.20 -20.64
CA ASN A 58 2.80 4.33 -20.34
C ASN A 58 3.51 4.21 -18.99
N TYR A 59 3.18 3.23 -18.15
CA TYR A 59 3.73 3.09 -16.81
C TYR A 59 5.27 3.01 -16.82
N ASP A 60 5.85 2.16 -17.66
CA ASP A 60 7.30 1.95 -17.68
C ASP A 60 8.05 3.20 -18.14
N GLU A 61 7.49 3.95 -19.09
CA GLU A 61 8.08 5.21 -19.57
C GLU A 61 7.97 6.32 -18.52
N PHE A 62 6.83 6.41 -17.83
CA PHE A 62 6.65 7.32 -16.71
C PHE A 62 7.69 7.09 -15.62
N ILE A 63 7.92 5.83 -15.21
CA ILE A 63 8.93 5.49 -14.19
C ILE A 63 10.34 5.89 -14.64
N LYS A 64 10.71 5.66 -15.91
CA LYS A 64 12.01 6.09 -16.44
C LYS A 64 12.18 7.60 -16.38
N ILE A 65 11.14 8.37 -16.74
CA ILE A 65 11.18 9.84 -16.68
C ILE A 65 11.32 10.30 -15.23
N MET A 66 10.53 9.74 -14.31
CA MET A 66 10.61 10.06 -12.88
C MET A 66 12.02 9.84 -12.32
N LEU A 67 12.64 8.70 -12.64
CA LEU A 67 14.01 8.37 -12.24
C LEU A 67 15.03 9.34 -12.84
N LYS A 68 14.93 9.62 -14.15
CA LYS A 68 15.83 10.55 -14.86
C LYS A 68 15.77 11.96 -14.26
N MET A 69 14.59 12.39 -13.85
CA MET A 69 14.35 13.72 -13.29
C MET A 69 14.60 13.81 -11.78
N ASN A 70 14.93 12.69 -11.12
CA ASN A 70 14.96 12.58 -9.66
C ASN A 70 13.65 13.13 -9.02
N ALA A 71 12.52 12.83 -9.66
CA ALA A 71 11.21 13.31 -9.27
C ALA A 71 10.62 12.40 -8.19
N SER A 72 9.83 13.01 -7.30
CA SER A 72 9.13 12.32 -6.21
C SER A 72 7.64 12.52 -6.35
N ILE A 73 6.88 11.44 -6.17
CA ILE A 73 5.43 11.52 -6.02
C ILE A 73 5.16 12.06 -4.62
N VAL A 74 4.32 13.09 -4.52
CA VAL A 74 3.95 13.75 -3.27
C VAL A 74 2.49 14.18 -3.31
N GLY A 75 1.92 14.49 -2.15
CA GLY A 75 0.59 15.10 -2.05
C GLY A 75 -0.57 14.10 -2.04
N SER A 76 -1.72 14.56 -2.52
CA SER A 76 -3.03 13.89 -2.37
C SER A 76 -3.08 12.48 -2.94
N PHE A 77 -2.29 12.18 -3.97
CA PHE A 77 -2.21 10.82 -4.51
C PHE A 77 -1.71 9.81 -3.47
N ILE A 78 -0.74 10.18 -2.62
CA ILE A 78 -0.27 9.31 -1.53
C ILE A 78 -1.38 9.14 -0.49
N THR A 79 -2.07 10.22 -0.13
CA THR A 79 -3.18 10.17 0.83
C THR A 79 -4.31 9.27 0.33
N GLN A 80 -4.64 9.33 -0.95
CA GLN A 80 -5.62 8.45 -1.59
C GLN A 80 -5.20 6.98 -1.52
N CYS A 81 -3.92 6.67 -1.75
CA CYS A 81 -3.40 5.32 -1.59
C CYS A 81 -3.41 4.86 -0.12
N LEU A 82 -3.20 5.77 0.83
CA LEU A 82 -3.24 5.49 2.27
C LEU A 82 -4.66 5.18 2.76
N LEU A 83 -5.66 5.93 2.27
CA LEU A 83 -7.05 5.87 2.73
C LEU A 83 -7.94 4.92 1.91
N ASP A 84 -7.37 4.29 0.88
CA ASP A 84 -8.09 3.50 -0.12
C ASP A 84 -9.18 4.30 -0.85
N GLU A 85 -8.91 5.57 -1.12
CA GLU A 85 -9.83 6.49 -1.80
C GLU A 85 -9.44 6.68 -3.27
N THR A 86 -10.41 6.84 -4.16
CA THR A 86 -10.19 7.23 -5.56
C THR A 86 -10.78 8.60 -5.81
N TRP A 87 -10.07 9.46 -6.55
CA TRP A 87 -10.66 10.72 -7.02
C TRP A 87 -11.74 10.44 -8.06
N ASP A 88 -12.99 10.71 -7.71
CA ASP A 88 -14.16 10.53 -8.57
C ASP A 88 -14.59 11.83 -9.26
N GLY A 89 -13.69 12.81 -9.42
CA GLY A 89 -13.90 13.98 -10.28
C GLY A 89 -15.29 14.59 -10.18
N SER A 90 -15.65 15.10 -9.00
CA SER A 90 -16.84 15.94 -8.81
C SER A 90 -16.67 17.34 -9.40
#